data_AF-A0A250DS82-F1
#
_entry.id   AF-A0A250DS82-F1
#
_cell.length_a   1.000
_cell.length_b   1.000
_cell.length_c   1.000
_cell.angle_alpha   90.00
_cell.angle_beta   90.00
_cell.angle_gamma   90.00
#
_symmetry.space_group_name_H-M   'P 1'
#
loop_
_entity.id
_entity.type
_entity.pdbx_description
1 polymer ?
#
loop_
_entity_poly.entity_id
_entity_poly.type
_entity_poly.pdbx_seq_one_letter_code
_entity_poly.pdbx_strand_id
1 'polypeptide(L)'
;MNHAHQTTDAGNHGHSLNDHVHTSSVSESSAHSHAVAAPPAPAAIVPNTITLDVPIQRGSTTIAEITLRKPNAGELRGLSLQRLHQADADELLKLLPRITVPSLTPHECAQLDPADLSEAGGVVISFLLKRAVRDAVLSTT
;
A
#
# COMPACT_ATOMS: atom_id res chain seq x y z
N MET A 1 9.46 -47.10 47.76
CA MET A 1 8.15 -47.20 48.43
C MET A 1 7.18 -46.27 47.71
N ASN A 2 6.04 -46.60 47.12
CA ASN A 2 5.29 -47.81 46.77
C ASN A 2 4.52 -47.40 45.49
N HIS A 3 4.77 -48.02 44.34
CA HIS A 3 3.82 -48.88 43.62
C HIS A 3 2.35 -48.94 44.14
N ALA A 4 1.46 -48.43 43.29
CA ALA A 4 0.34 -49.13 42.64
C ALA A 4 -0.99 -49.45 43.37
N HIS A 5 -2.04 -49.36 42.53
CA HIS A 5 -3.30 -50.09 42.49
C HIS A 5 -4.44 -49.73 43.46
N GLN A 6 -5.55 -49.21 42.92
CA GLN A 6 -6.92 -49.78 43.02
C GLN A 6 -7.69 -49.44 41.70
N THR A 7 -8.09 -50.33 40.77
CA THR A 7 -9.33 -51.20 40.66
C THR A 7 -10.62 -50.50 41.13
N THR A 8 -11.81 -50.43 40.51
CA THR A 8 -12.58 -51.23 39.50
C THR A 8 -13.96 -50.51 39.31
N ASP A 9 -14.48 -50.30 38.09
CA ASP A 9 -15.71 -50.90 37.51
C ASP A 9 -17.07 -50.14 37.63
N ALA A 10 -17.82 -50.26 36.53
CA ALA A 10 -19.27 -50.18 36.29
C ALA A 10 -20.10 -48.90 36.58
N GLY A 11 -20.97 -48.61 35.60
CA GLY A 11 -22.34 -48.19 35.93
C GLY A 11 -22.88 -46.96 35.20
N ASN A 12 -23.15 -47.08 33.89
CA ASN A 12 -24.10 -46.21 33.19
C ASN A 12 -25.53 -46.52 33.66
N HIS A 13 -26.30 -45.55 34.18
CA HIS A 13 -27.78 -45.47 34.08
C HIS A 13 -28.31 -44.07 34.51
N GLY A 14 -29.08 -43.40 33.64
CA GLY A 14 -30.37 -42.83 34.04
C GLY A 14 -30.51 -41.32 34.33
N HIS A 15 -31.03 -40.60 33.33
CA HIS A 15 -32.28 -39.79 33.38
C HIS A 15 -32.42 -38.55 34.31
N SER A 16 -32.58 -37.39 33.64
CA SER A 16 -33.57 -36.30 33.86
C SER A 16 -33.38 -35.21 34.93
N LEU A 17 -33.56 -33.97 34.41
CA LEU A 17 -34.29 -32.82 34.99
C LEU A 17 -33.66 -32.09 36.20
N ASN A 18 -33.14 -30.87 35.97
CA ASN A 18 -33.84 -29.61 36.27
C ASN A 18 -32.95 -28.35 36.11
N ASP A 19 -33.55 -27.35 35.45
CA ASP A 19 -33.56 -25.92 35.73
C ASP A 19 -32.66 -25.29 36.82
N HIS A 20 -32.11 -24.13 36.40
CA HIS A 20 -32.01 -22.85 37.11
C HIS A 20 -30.68 -22.40 37.78
N VAL A 21 -30.09 -21.40 37.10
CA VAL A 21 -29.52 -20.11 37.56
C VAL A 21 -28.12 -19.94 38.18
N HIS A 22 -27.49 -18.87 37.67
CA HIS A 22 -26.42 -18.01 38.19
C HIS A 22 -25.02 -18.62 38.33
N THR A 23 -24.04 -18.10 37.57
CA THR A 23 -23.19 -16.95 38.00
C THR A 23 -21.91 -16.87 37.13
N SER A 24 -21.72 -15.68 36.56
CA SER A 24 -20.47 -14.95 36.30
C SER A 24 -19.13 -15.69 36.05
N SER A 25 -18.54 -15.33 34.91
CA SER A 25 -17.18 -14.77 34.78
C SER A 25 -16.11 -15.62 34.07
N VAL A 26 -15.35 -14.87 33.26
CA VAL A 26 -13.99 -15.02 32.71
C VAL A 26 -13.68 -15.93 31.51
N SER A 27 -13.28 -15.23 30.43
CA SER A 27 -12.04 -15.38 29.67
C SER A 27 -11.94 -16.30 28.45
N GLU A 28 -11.77 -15.60 27.32
CA GLU A 28 -10.73 -15.76 26.30
C GLU A 28 -10.91 -16.68 25.09
N SER A 29 -10.57 -16.06 23.95
CA SER A 29 -9.89 -16.65 22.79
C SER A 29 -10.75 -17.47 21.80
N SER A 30 -11.10 -16.87 20.67
CA SER A 30 -10.19 -16.84 19.51
C SER A 30 -10.93 -16.26 18.31
N ALA A 31 -10.37 -15.18 17.77
CA ALA A 31 -10.79 -14.58 16.51
C ALA A 31 -10.33 -15.47 15.34
N HIS A 32 -11.21 -15.74 14.38
CA HIS A 32 -10.89 -15.92 12.96
C HIS A 32 -12.15 -15.65 12.14
N SER A 33 -12.62 -14.38 12.12
CA SER A 33 -13.48 -13.95 11.03
C SER A 33 -12.60 -13.60 9.84
N HIS A 34 -12.62 -14.50 8.88
CA HIS A 34 -12.07 -14.34 7.54
C HIS A 34 -12.64 -13.07 6.93
N ALA A 35 -11.85 -12.00 6.93
CA ALA A 35 -12.16 -10.79 6.19
C ALA A 35 -12.26 -11.19 4.71
N VAL A 36 -13.46 -11.14 4.16
CA VAL A 36 -13.72 -11.35 2.74
C VAL A 36 -12.92 -10.29 2.00
N ALA A 37 -11.80 -10.72 1.39
CA ALA A 37 -11.06 -9.90 0.44
C ALA A 37 -12.01 -9.58 -0.71
N ALA A 38 -12.47 -8.33 -0.75
CA ALA A 38 -13.14 -7.81 -1.92
C ALA A 38 -12.18 -7.97 -3.11
N PRO A 39 -12.62 -8.50 -4.25
CA PRO A 39 -11.80 -8.55 -5.45
C PRO A 39 -11.35 -7.11 -5.79
N PRO A 40 -10.09 -6.88 -6.20
CA PRO A 40 -9.70 -5.56 -6.64
C PRO A 40 -10.62 -5.19 -7.81
N ALA A 41 -11.37 -4.11 -7.62
CA ALA A 41 -12.09 -3.45 -8.70
C ALA A 41 -11.11 -3.27 -9.86
N PRO A 42 -11.54 -3.48 -11.13
CA PRO A 42 -10.65 -3.38 -12.27
C PRO A 42 -9.94 -2.03 -12.19
N ALA A 43 -8.63 -2.06 -12.01
CA ALA A 43 -7.80 -0.88 -11.89
C ALA A 43 -8.02 -0.03 -13.14
N ALA A 44 -8.84 1.01 -13.01
CA ALA A 44 -8.79 2.10 -13.94
C ALA A 44 -7.34 2.57 -13.91
N ILE A 45 -6.60 2.36 -14.99
CA ILE A 45 -5.23 2.85 -15.13
C ILE A 45 -5.34 4.37 -15.04
N VAL A 46 -5.13 4.91 -13.84
CA VAL A 46 -5.01 6.35 -13.67
C VAL A 46 -3.66 6.67 -14.30
N PRO A 47 -3.61 7.48 -15.38
CA PRO A 47 -2.45 7.52 -16.29
C PRO A 47 -1.15 8.06 -15.64
N ASN A 48 -1.21 8.48 -14.37
CA ASN A 48 -0.10 9.05 -13.64
C ASN A 48 0.18 8.30 -12.32
N THR A 49 -0.37 7.10 -12.16
CA THR A 49 -0.17 6.25 -11.00
C THR A 49 0.88 5.20 -11.33
N ILE A 50 1.89 5.12 -10.47
CA ILE A 50 3.07 4.27 -10.59
C ILE A 50 3.03 3.30 -9.43
N THR A 51 2.99 2.01 -9.73
CA THR A 51 3.26 0.96 -8.74
C THR A 51 4.77 0.84 -8.60
N LEU A 52 5.28 1.04 -7.38
CA LEU A 52 6.72 1.01 -7.12
C LEU A 52 7.23 -0.43 -7.15
N ASP A 53 8.29 -0.66 -7.93
CA ASP A 53 9.04 -1.91 -7.92
C ASP A 53 9.66 -2.15 -6.53
N VAL A 54 10.12 -1.08 -5.87
CA VAL A 54 10.62 -1.12 -4.50
C VAL A 54 9.75 -0.25 -3.58
N PRO A 55 8.80 -0.85 -2.83
CA PRO A 55 7.93 -0.10 -1.93
C PRO A 55 8.68 0.65 -0.84
N ILE A 56 8.25 1.88 -0.57
CA ILE A 56 8.84 2.73 0.46
C ILE A 56 8.25 2.36 1.82
N GLN A 57 9.11 2.14 2.82
CA GLN A 57 8.69 1.87 4.19
C GLN A 57 8.74 3.12 5.06
N ARG A 58 7.58 3.51 5.59
CA ARG A 58 7.39 4.64 6.49
C ARG A 58 6.83 4.16 7.82
N GLY A 59 7.72 3.71 8.71
CA GLY A 59 7.32 3.09 9.97
C GLY A 59 6.54 1.80 9.71
N SER A 60 5.26 1.77 10.11
CA SER A 60 4.35 0.66 9.84
C SER A 60 3.60 0.77 8.50
N THR A 61 3.78 1.87 7.77
CA THR A 61 3.08 2.13 6.51
C THR A 61 3.98 1.76 5.33
N THR A 62 3.47 0.92 4.44
CA THR A 62 4.11 0.61 3.16
C THR A 62 3.46 1.41 2.04
N ILE A 63 4.27 2.16 1.30
CA ILE A 63 3.84 2.88 0.09
C ILE A 63 4.30 2.05 -1.10
N ALA A 64 3.39 1.29 -1.69
CA ALA A 64 3.64 0.49 -2.89
C ALA A 64 3.18 1.18 -4.18
N GLU A 65 2.45 2.30 -4.05
CA GLU A 65 1.90 3.02 -5.18
C GLU A 65 1.97 4.53 -4.90
N ILE A 66 2.34 5.30 -5.92
CA ILE A 66 2.31 6.76 -5.90
C ILE A 66 1.57 7.28 -7.11
N THR A 67 0.81 8.35 -6.93
CA THR A 67 0.17 9.08 -8.02
C THR A 67 0.82 10.45 -8.16
N LEU A 68 1.21 10.81 -9.38
CA LEU A 68 1.78 12.11 -9.70
C LEU A 68 0.69 13.07 -10.16
N ARG A 69 0.58 14.22 -9.49
CA ARG A 69 -0.28 15.31 -9.97
C ARG A 69 0.46 16.16 -11.01
N LYS A 70 -0.28 16.74 -11.94
CA LYS A 70 0.29 17.72 -12.88
C LYS A 70 0.76 18.97 -12.10
N PRO A 71 2.05 19.38 -12.17
CA PRO A 71 2.54 20.56 -11.49
C PRO A 71 1.93 21.84 -12.09
N ASN A 72 1.69 22.83 -11.24
CA ASN A 72 1.49 24.21 -11.66
C ASN A 72 2.84 24.92 -11.88
N ALA A 73 2.83 26.09 -12.53
CA ALA A 73 4.07 26.81 -12.86
C ALA A 73 4.88 27.25 -11.62
N GLY A 74 4.21 27.54 -10.50
CA GLY A 74 4.87 27.94 -9.25
C GLY A 74 5.66 26.80 -8.61
N GLU A 75 5.18 25.57 -8.73
CA GLU A 75 5.85 24.35 -8.24
C GLU A 75 7.14 24.03 -9.02
N LEU A 76 7.32 24.62 -10.21
CA LEU A 76 8.54 24.49 -11.02
C LEU A 76 9.61 25.54 -10.70
N ARG A 77 9.34 26.46 -9.76
CA ARG A 77 10.33 27.48 -9.36
C ARG A 77 11.60 26.80 -8.82
N GLY A 78 12.74 27.27 -9.32
CA GLY A 78 14.07 26.78 -8.95
C GLY A 78 14.48 25.48 -9.65
N LEU A 79 13.70 25.01 -10.63
CA LEU A 79 14.02 23.87 -11.48
C LEU A 79 14.30 24.34 -12.90
N SER A 80 15.20 23.65 -13.60
CA SER A 80 15.40 23.84 -15.04
C SER A 80 14.38 23.03 -15.84
N LEU A 81 13.53 23.71 -16.62
CA LEU A 81 12.59 23.05 -17.54
C LEU A 81 13.29 22.19 -18.58
N GLN A 82 14.46 22.62 -19.07
CA GLN A 82 15.24 21.85 -20.05
C GLN A 82 15.72 20.52 -19.44
N ARG A 83 16.21 20.55 -18.20
CA ARG A 83 16.68 19.34 -17.50
C ARG A 83 15.50 18.42 -17.14
N LEU A 84 14.37 18.98 -16.73
CA LEU A 84 13.14 18.19 -16.55
C LEU A 84 12.67 17.51 -17.84
N HIS A 85 12.78 18.18 -18.99
CA HIS A 85 12.46 17.60 -20.30
C HIS A 85 13.38 16.42 -20.67
N GLN A 86 14.58 16.36 -20.08
CA GLN A 86 15.56 15.29 -20.21
C GLN A 86 15.49 14.27 -19.07
N ALA A 87 14.44 14.32 -18.23
CA ALA A 87 14.26 13.49 -17.03
C ALA A 87 15.47 13.52 -16.09
N ASP A 88 16.07 14.69 -15.89
CA ASP A 88 17.23 14.85 -15.02
C ASP A 88 16.94 14.49 -13.56
N ALA A 89 17.72 13.57 -12.99
CA ALA A 89 17.50 13.03 -11.66
C ALA A 89 17.46 14.10 -10.56
N ASP A 90 18.37 15.09 -10.59
CA ASP A 90 18.42 16.13 -9.54
C ASP A 90 17.16 16.99 -9.54
N GLU A 91 16.61 17.30 -10.72
CA GLU A 91 15.38 18.09 -10.81
C GLU A 91 14.14 17.26 -10.45
N LEU A 92 14.12 15.98 -10.82
CA LEU A 92 13.07 15.06 -10.41
C LEU A 92 13.03 14.92 -8.89
N LEU A 93 14.16 14.70 -8.22
CA LEU A 93 14.24 14.57 -6.76
C LEU A 93 13.75 15.81 -6.00
N LYS A 94 13.87 17.01 -6.60
CA LYS A 94 13.31 18.25 -6.03
C LYS A 94 11.81 18.41 -6.30
N LEU A 95 11.33 17.87 -7.42
CA LEU A 95 9.95 18.03 -7.87
C LEU A 95 9.01 16.97 -7.26
N LEU A 96 9.43 15.71 -7.20
CA LEU A 96 8.59 14.60 -6.75
C LEU A 96 7.97 14.80 -5.35
N PRO A 97 8.69 15.32 -4.33
CA PRO A 97 8.08 15.64 -3.04
C PRO A 97 6.94 16.65 -3.13
N ARG A 98 6.95 17.49 -4.17
CA ARG A 98 5.95 18.52 -4.39
C ARG A 98 4.69 17.95 -5.00
N ILE A 99 4.76 16.92 -5.85
CA ILE A 99 3.64 16.50 -6.72
C ILE A 99 3.11 15.07 -6.48
N THR A 100 3.74 14.30 -5.61
CA THR A 100 3.34 12.91 -5.30
C THR A 100 2.17 12.84 -4.33
N VAL A 101 1.37 11.78 -4.46
CA VAL A 101 0.28 11.38 -3.56
C VAL A 101 0.38 9.85 -3.36
N PRO A 102 0.64 9.34 -2.14
CA PRO A 102 0.94 10.11 -0.93
C PRO A 102 2.20 10.98 -1.10
N SER A 103 2.27 12.10 -0.39
CA SER A 103 3.43 12.99 -0.46
C SER A 103 4.68 12.25 0.01
N LEU A 104 5.67 12.16 -0.88
CA LEU A 104 7.00 11.66 -0.55
C LEU A 104 7.84 12.79 0.05
N THR A 105 8.75 12.41 0.95
CA THR A 105 9.80 13.30 1.46
C THR A 105 10.99 13.33 0.50
N PRO A 106 11.86 14.36 0.56
CA PRO A 106 13.09 14.38 -0.24
C PRO A 106 13.99 13.16 -0.01
N HIS A 107 14.05 12.67 1.23
CA HIS A 107 14.82 11.48 1.58
C HIS A 107 14.26 10.23 0.91
N GLU A 108 12.94 10.02 0.97
CA GLU A 108 12.30 8.87 0.31
C GLU A 108 12.47 8.94 -1.21
N CYS A 109 12.39 10.14 -1.82
CA CYS A 109 12.66 10.29 -3.25
C CYS A 109 14.09 9.90 -3.61
N ALA A 110 15.07 10.29 -2.78
CA ALA A 110 16.48 9.95 -2.99
C ALA A 110 16.78 8.44 -2.85
N GLN A 111 15.84 7.67 -2.29
CA GLN A 111 15.92 6.22 -2.12
C GLN A 111 15.05 5.44 -3.10
N LEU A 112 14.37 6.12 -4.04
CA LEU A 112 13.63 5.45 -5.10
C LEU A 112 14.55 4.55 -5.92
N ASP A 113 14.01 3.41 -6.36
CA ASP A 113 14.69 2.58 -7.33
C ASP A 113 14.89 3.37 -8.64
N PRO A 114 16.01 3.19 -9.36
CA PRO A 114 16.23 3.86 -10.64
C PRO A 114 15.12 3.62 -11.67
N ALA A 115 14.47 2.46 -11.68
CA ALA A 115 13.34 2.16 -12.56
C ALA A 115 12.12 3.02 -12.22
N ASP A 116 11.76 3.07 -10.93
CA ASP A 116 10.66 3.90 -10.41
C ASP A 116 10.89 5.40 -10.70
N LEU A 117 12.13 5.87 -10.52
CA LEU A 117 12.52 7.25 -10.82
C LEU A 117 12.42 7.54 -12.32
N SER A 118 12.83 6.59 -13.17
CA SER A 118 12.74 6.72 -14.62
C SER A 118 11.29 6.77 -15.10
N GLU A 119 10.41 5.92 -14.56
CA GLU A 119 8.98 5.94 -14.86
C GLU A 119 8.34 7.26 -14.43
N ALA A 120 8.65 7.74 -13.23
CA ALA A 120 8.22 9.05 -12.75
C ALA A 120 8.71 10.19 -13.67
N GLY A 121 9.93 10.08 -14.19
CA GLY A 121 10.48 11.00 -15.19
C GLY A 121 9.65 11.04 -16.48
N GLY A 122 9.25 9.88 -17.00
CA GLY A 122 8.38 9.78 -18.17
C GLY A 122 7.03 10.48 -17.96
N VAL A 123 6.40 10.24 -16.81
CA VAL A 123 5.15 10.91 -16.42
C VAL A 123 5.35 12.43 -16.33
N VAL A 124 6.44 12.89 -15.71
CA VAL A 124 6.76 14.33 -15.61
C VAL A 124 6.95 14.97 -16.98
N ILE A 125 7.69 14.34 -17.89
CA ILE A 125 7.87 14.83 -19.27
C ILE A 125 6.51 14.97 -19.96
N SER A 126 5.62 13.97 -19.78
CA SER A 126 4.27 14.02 -20.35
C SER A 126 3.50 15.27 -19.90
N PHE A 127 3.69 15.72 -18.65
CA PHE A 127 3.05 16.93 -18.12
C PHE A 127 3.50 18.21 -18.77
N LEU A 128 4.74 18.26 -19.27
CA LEU A 128 5.34 19.40 -19.94
C LEU A 128 4.90 19.52 -21.40
N LEU A 129 4.31 18.46 -21.98
CA LEU A 129 3.78 18.50 -23.33
C LEU A 129 2.43 19.22 -23.40
N LYS A 130 2.22 19.99 -24.47
CA LYS A 130 0.88 20.49 -24.83
C LYS A 130 -0.02 19.30 -25.15
N ARG A 131 -1.31 19.42 -24.82
CA ARG A 131 -2.32 18.35 -25.01
C ARG A 131 -2.24 17.71 -26.40
N ALA A 132 -2.25 18.51 -27.47
CA ALA A 132 -2.18 18.00 -28.84
C ALA A 132 -0.94 17.14 -29.12
N VAL A 133 0.22 17.50 -28.57
CA VAL A 133 1.46 16.73 -28.74
C VAL A 133 1.41 15.44 -27.93
N ARG A 134 0.95 15.51 -26.68
CA ARG A 134 0.81 14.34 -25.81
C ARG A 134 -0.16 13.31 -26.40
N ASP A 135 -1.32 13.77 -26.87
CA ASP A 135 -2.35 12.90 -27.44
C ASP A 135 -1.83 12.20 -28.70
N ALA A 136 -1.06 12.90 -29.54
CA ALA A 136 -0.42 12.32 -30.71
C ALA A 136 0.61 11.23 -30.34
N VAL A 137 1.43 11.46 -29.31
CA VAL A 137 2.40 10.48 -28.81
C VAL A 137 1.70 9.24 -28.27
N LEU A 138 0.64 9.41 -27.46
CA LEU A 138 -0.09 8.31 -26.84
C LEU A 138 -0.99 7.53 -27.80
N SER A 139 -1.46 8.15 -28.89
CA SER A 139 -2.33 7.48 -29.88
C SER A 139 -1.57 6.65 -30.92
N THR A 140 -0.23 6.73 -30.92
CA THR A 140 0.62 6.07 -31.93
C THR A 140 1.15 4.70 -31.46
N THR A 141 0.79 4.26 -30.24
CA THR A 141 1.23 2.98 -29.64
C THR A 141 0.03 2.11 -29.34
#